data_AF-B7VQH2-F1
#
_entry.id   AF-B7VQH2-F1
#
_cell.length_a   1.000
_cell.length_b   1.000
_cell.length_c   1.000
_cell.angle_alpha   90.00
_cell.angle_beta   90.00
_cell.angle_gamma   90.00
#
_symmetry.space_group_name_H-M   'P 1'
#
loop_
_entity.id
_entity.type
_entity.pdbx_description
1 polymer ?
#
loop_
_entity_poly.entity_id
_entity_poly.type
_entity_poly.pdbx_seq_one_letter_code
_entity_poly.pdbx_strand_id
1 'polypeptide(L)'
;MKKIAILSITTIALMSTAAVFLYLKKEDTSSYNNSEQSASSLKVSSQQDTEIDSASAKDMMEYFVSGNTELTLEDIRDNVAKHHEQSQATIVDEALFAKYLEYKAALTALDVQFDNTSISAEDLRALNQALLDLQAQFFSESEISILFTHDNRMREIALEKLLLKQEGLDESEYQQRLESYLSEQPDYVQASHQNQVSLQQLSSSKGLDEQGLYLKRNELVGEEATQRLEALDQQRADFDGALDIYFVERNDILNDSALSEIEQKETIAQLRETHFQPQQLRRVEAIERIRAAESDQ
;
A
#
# COMPACT_ATOMS: atom_id res chain seq x y z
N MET A 1 -5.70 19.24 -12.26
CA MET A 1 -4.83 18.23 -11.62
C MET A 1 -4.36 18.70 -10.23
N LYS A 2 -5.28 19.03 -9.31
CA LYS A 2 -4.95 19.58 -7.97
C LYS A 2 -5.53 18.77 -6.79
N LYS A 3 -6.30 17.70 -7.06
CA LYS A 3 -6.95 16.89 -6.03
C LYS A 3 -6.16 15.63 -5.60
N ILE A 4 -5.09 15.29 -6.32
CA ILE A 4 -4.35 14.04 -6.05
C ILE A 4 -3.31 14.23 -4.92
N ALA A 5 -2.76 15.42 -4.74
CA ALA A 5 -1.78 15.68 -3.67
C ALA A 5 -2.38 15.71 -2.25
N ILE A 6 -3.68 15.99 -2.12
CA ILE A 6 -4.38 16.10 -0.82
C ILE A 6 -4.67 14.71 -0.23
N LEU A 7 -4.73 13.67 -1.07
CA LEU A 7 -5.04 12.30 -0.65
C LEU A 7 -3.84 11.55 -0.08
N SER A 8 -2.60 11.94 -0.39
CA SER A 8 -1.40 11.20 0.03
C SER A 8 -0.85 11.58 1.41
N ILE A 9 -1.14 12.78 1.92
CA ILE A 9 -0.62 13.23 3.23
C ILE A 9 -1.63 12.94 4.36
N THR A 10 -2.93 12.88 4.03
CA THR A 10 -3.97 12.48 4.98
C THR A 10 -4.05 10.96 5.18
N THR A 11 -3.73 10.15 4.16
CA THR A 11 -3.73 8.68 4.30
C THR A 11 -2.60 8.12 5.17
N ILE A 12 -1.46 8.82 5.28
CA ILE A 12 -0.34 8.35 6.12
C ILE A 12 -0.60 8.59 7.62
N ALA A 13 -1.50 9.51 7.98
CA ALA A 13 -1.78 9.84 9.39
C ALA A 13 -3.14 9.34 9.92
N LEU A 14 -4.11 8.99 9.07
CA LEU A 14 -5.53 8.88 9.50
C LEU A 14 -6.22 7.53 9.23
N MET A 15 -5.51 6.47 8.81
CA MET A 15 -6.20 5.17 8.59
C MET A 15 -6.75 4.50 9.86
N SER A 16 -6.50 5.05 11.05
CA SER A 16 -6.99 4.47 12.31
C SER A 16 -7.67 5.46 13.28
N THR A 17 -7.97 6.69 12.86
CA THR A 17 -8.78 7.60 13.72
C THR A 17 -10.25 7.21 13.77
N ALA A 18 -10.75 6.42 12.81
CA ALA A 18 -12.13 5.96 12.81
C ALA A 18 -12.49 5.09 14.04
N ALA A 19 -11.53 4.32 14.57
CA ALA A 19 -11.74 3.45 15.73
C ALA A 19 -11.97 4.25 17.03
N VAL A 20 -11.18 5.30 17.28
CA VAL A 20 -11.33 6.13 18.50
C VAL A 20 -12.60 7.00 18.43
N PHE A 21 -13.00 7.43 17.23
CA PHE A 21 -14.18 8.28 17.01
C PHE A 21 -15.52 7.60 17.35
N LEU A 22 -15.61 6.27 17.20
CA LEU A 22 -16.82 5.52 17.56
C LEU A 22 -17.01 5.38 19.07
N TYR A 23 -15.94 5.45 19.87
CA TYR A 23 -16.02 5.31 21.32
C TYR A 23 -16.35 6.64 22.03
N LEU A 24 -15.78 7.77 21.60
CA LEU A 24 -16.08 9.09 22.19
C LEU A 24 -17.54 9.54 22.01
N LYS A 25 -18.30 8.88 21.13
CA LYS A 25 -19.72 9.18 20.88
C LYS A 25 -20.69 8.25 21.62
N LYS A 26 -20.21 7.23 22.32
CA LYS A 26 -21.06 6.16 22.88
C LYS A 26 -20.84 5.97 24.38
N GLU A 27 -21.12 7.00 25.17
CA GLU A 27 -21.64 6.75 26.52
C GLU A 27 -23.08 6.22 26.39
N ASP A 28 -23.35 5.16 27.13
CA ASP A 28 -24.60 4.38 27.20
C ASP A 28 -24.96 3.54 25.96
N THR A 29 -24.68 2.24 26.00
CA THR A 29 -25.71 1.20 26.27
C THR A 29 -25.22 -0.24 26.04
N SER A 30 -25.59 -1.09 27.00
CA SER A 30 -25.86 -2.53 26.93
C SER A 30 -24.72 -3.54 26.70
N SER A 31 -24.34 -4.15 27.83
CA SER A 31 -24.03 -5.57 28.05
C SER A 31 -24.58 -6.54 27.00
N TYR A 32 -23.68 -7.34 26.40
CA TYR A 32 -23.99 -8.67 25.89
C TYR A 32 -22.82 -9.61 26.18
N ASN A 33 -23.07 -10.55 27.08
CA ASN A 33 -22.23 -11.73 27.28
C ASN A 33 -22.33 -12.63 26.05
N ASN A 34 -21.19 -13.14 25.56
CA ASN A 34 -21.11 -14.56 25.19
C ASN A 34 -19.68 -15.07 25.28
N SER A 35 -19.51 -16.12 26.09
CA SER A 35 -18.26 -16.83 26.30
C SER A 35 -18.13 -18.00 25.32
N GLU A 36 -16.87 -18.29 24.99
CA GLU A 36 -16.31 -19.51 24.37
C GLU A 36 -16.32 -19.61 22.85
N GLN A 37 -15.18 -19.26 22.25
CA GLN A 37 -14.57 -20.07 21.21
C GLN A 37 -13.05 -19.87 21.17
N SER A 38 -12.31 -20.90 21.58
CA SER A 38 -10.85 -20.97 21.54
C SER A 38 -10.35 -21.09 20.09
N ALA A 39 -9.84 -19.99 19.55
CA ALA A 39 -8.95 -19.93 18.39
C ALA A 39 -8.00 -18.74 18.64
N SER A 40 -6.68 -18.96 18.63
CA SER A 40 -5.60 -18.03 19.06
C SER A 40 -6.08 -16.79 19.83
N SER A 41 -6.05 -16.82 21.16
CA SER A 41 -6.83 -16.00 22.10
C SER A 41 -6.72 -14.46 22.02
N LEU A 42 -6.09 -13.92 20.99
CA LEU A 42 -5.76 -12.51 20.78
C LEU A 42 -6.37 -11.92 19.50
N LYS A 43 -6.80 -12.74 18.55
CA LYS A 43 -7.30 -12.31 17.22
C LYS A 43 -8.83 -12.39 17.14
N VAL A 44 -9.45 -11.40 16.51
CA VAL A 44 -10.90 -11.41 16.23
C VAL A 44 -11.26 -12.26 15.01
N SER A 45 -12.55 -12.40 14.70
CA SER A 45 -13.01 -13.25 13.58
C SER A 45 -12.50 -12.71 12.24
N SER A 46 -12.55 -11.40 12.04
CA SER A 46 -12.02 -10.74 10.84
C SER A 46 -10.49 -10.76 10.69
N GLN A 47 -9.77 -11.24 11.70
CA GLN A 47 -8.30 -11.28 11.73
C GLN A 47 -7.74 -12.71 11.60
N GLN A 48 -8.60 -13.74 11.51
CA GLN A 48 -8.15 -15.13 11.58
C GLN A 48 -7.23 -15.58 10.43
N ASP A 49 -7.31 -14.90 9.27
CA ASP A 49 -6.45 -15.13 8.10
C ASP A 49 -5.17 -14.28 8.10
N THR A 50 -4.93 -13.54 9.16
CA THR A 50 -3.75 -12.68 9.34
C THR A 50 -2.91 -13.13 10.52
N GLU A 51 -1.62 -12.79 10.48
CA GLU A 51 -0.76 -12.84 11.66
C GLU A 51 -0.79 -11.50 12.38
N ILE A 52 -0.49 -11.51 13.68
CA ILE A 52 -0.32 -10.27 14.44
C ILE A 52 0.83 -9.49 13.82
N ASP A 53 0.54 -8.26 13.38
CA ASP A 53 1.55 -7.41 12.76
C ASP A 53 2.60 -7.03 13.81
N SER A 54 3.83 -7.48 13.59
CA SER A 54 4.97 -7.20 14.48
C SER A 54 6.09 -6.47 13.73
N ALA A 55 5.78 -5.88 12.56
CA ALA A 55 6.74 -5.10 11.79
C ALA A 55 7.28 -3.90 12.58
N SER A 56 6.44 -3.27 13.40
CA SER A 56 6.84 -2.28 14.39
C SER A 56 5.93 -2.30 15.61
N ALA A 57 6.37 -1.63 16.69
CA ALA A 57 5.54 -1.43 17.88
C ALA A 57 4.23 -0.69 17.55
N LYS A 58 4.28 0.28 16.63
CA LYS A 58 3.10 1.01 16.16
C LYS A 58 2.17 0.09 15.38
N ASP A 59 2.68 -0.71 14.45
CA ASP A 59 1.87 -1.60 13.62
C ASP A 59 1.17 -2.68 14.45
N MET A 60 1.84 -3.20 15.50
CA MET A 60 1.22 -4.10 16.48
C MET A 60 0.03 -3.44 17.18
N MET A 61 0.20 -2.21 17.68
CA MET A 61 -0.89 -1.49 18.34
C MET A 61 -2.05 -1.20 17.36
N GLU A 62 -1.75 -0.83 16.13
CA GLU A 62 -2.75 -0.62 15.07
C GLU A 62 -3.49 -1.91 14.70
N TYR A 63 -2.80 -3.05 14.66
CA TYR A 63 -3.40 -4.35 14.43
C TYR A 63 -4.44 -4.68 15.51
N PHE A 64 -4.10 -4.52 16.79
CA PHE A 64 -5.05 -4.75 17.88
C PHE A 64 -6.24 -3.78 17.83
N VAL A 65 -5.99 -2.50 17.53
CA VAL A 65 -7.05 -1.48 17.39
C VAL A 65 -7.98 -1.78 16.21
N SER A 66 -7.51 -2.45 15.15
CA SER A 66 -8.35 -2.79 14.00
C SER A 66 -9.52 -3.73 14.36
N GLY A 67 -9.42 -4.48 15.47
CA GLY A 67 -10.49 -5.34 15.99
C GLY A 67 -11.63 -4.60 16.72
N ASN A 68 -11.59 -3.27 16.84
CA ASN A 68 -12.55 -2.45 17.62
C ASN A 68 -13.99 -2.46 17.08
N THR A 69 -14.26 -3.09 15.93
CA THR A 69 -15.63 -3.36 15.49
C THR A 69 -16.24 -4.61 16.12
N GLU A 70 -15.41 -5.52 16.63
CA GLU A 70 -15.80 -6.80 17.23
C GLU A 70 -15.49 -6.89 18.74
N LEU A 71 -14.52 -6.10 19.21
CA LEU A 71 -14.07 -6.07 20.60
C LEU A 71 -14.32 -4.72 21.24
N THR A 72 -14.49 -4.73 22.57
CA THR A 72 -14.43 -3.49 23.35
C THR A 72 -12.99 -3.01 23.50
N LEU A 73 -12.80 -1.74 23.84
CA LEU A 73 -11.46 -1.21 24.13
C LEU A 73 -10.76 -1.99 25.26
N GLU A 74 -11.53 -2.45 26.25
CA GLU A 74 -10.99 -3.24 27.36
C GLU A 74 -10.49 -4.60 26.88
N ASP A 75 -11.26 -5.29 26.03
CA ASP A 75 -10.82 -6.56 25.43
C ASP A 75 -9.55 -6.38 24.58
N ILE A 76 -9.42 -5.25 23.88
CA ILE A 76 -8.23 -4.91 23.10
C ILE A 76 -7.02 -4.69 24.02
N ARG A 77 -7.18 -3.96 25.13
CA ARG A 77 -6.13 -3.76 26.13
C ARG A 77 -5.68 -5.09 26.74
N ASP A 78 -6.63 -5.95 27.10
CA ASP A 78 -6.37 -7.29 27.61
C ASP A 78 -5.59 -8.14 26.60
N ASN A 79 -5.91 -8.03 25.31
CA ASN A 79 -5.20 -8.76 24.27
C ASN A 79 -3.77 -8.24 24.09
N VAL A 80 -3.54 -6.93 24.16
CA VAL A 80 -2.19 -6.36 24.14
C VAL A 80 -1.37 -6.85 25.34
N ALA A 81 -1.94 -6.83 26.54
CA ALA A 81 -1.28 -7.29 27.76
C ALA A 81 -0.93 -8.79 27.67
N LYS A 82 -1.88 -9.65 27.26
CA LYS A 82 -1.64 -11.08 27.06
C LYS A 82 -0.57 -11.34 25.99
N HIS A 83 -0.57 -10.57 24.89
CA HIS A 83 0.47 -10.71 23.86
C HIS A 83 1.86 -10.36 24.41
N HIS A 84 1.97 -9.29 25.21
CA HIS A 84 3.22 -8.91 25.85
C HIS A 84 3.74 -9.99 26.82
N GLU A 85 2.85 -10.60 27.60
CA GLU A 85 3.20 -11.72 28.49
C GLU A 85 3.67 -12.96 27.71
N GLN A 86 3.02 -13.27 26.60
CA GLN A 86 3.35 -14.42 25.75
C GLN A 86 4.63 -14.20 24.93
N SER A 87 4.92 -12.95 24.59
CA SER A 87 6.05 -12.57 23.75
C SER A 87 6.88 -11.52 24.49
N GLN A 88 7.72 -12.00 25.41
CA GLN A 88 8.58 -11.18 26.28
C GLN A 88 9.60 -10.31 25.51
N ALA A 89 9.67 -10.46 24.18
CA ALA A 89 10.44 -9.62 23.26
C ALA A 89 9.67 -8.39 22.75
N THR A 90 8.36 -8.25 23.02
CA THR A 90 7.58 -7.10 22.55
C THR A 90 7.88 -5.89 23.42
N ILE A 91 8.13 -4.76 22.77
CA ILE A 91 8.33 -3.47 23.44
C ILE A 91 6.98 -2.85 23.85
N VAL A 92 5.89 -3.27 23.20
CA VAL A 92 4.53 -2.79 23.49
C VAL A 92 4.03 -3.48 24.76
N ASP A 93 3.97 -2.72 25.84
CA ASP A 93 3.29 -3.05 27.09
C ASP A 93 1.96 -2.28 27.21
N GLU A 94 1.21 -2.54 28.27
CA GLU A 94 -0.08 -1.88 28.51
C GLU A 94 0.07 -0.35 28.69
N ALA A 95 1.17 0.11 29.30
CA ALA A 95 1.41 1.52 29.56
C ALA A 95 1.66 2.31 28.26
N LEU A 96 2.50 1.77 27.37
CA LEU A 96 2.76 2.35 26.05
C LEU A 96 1.49 2.35 25.20
N PHE A 97 0.69 1.28 25.26
CA PHE A 97 -0.57 1.20 24.54
C PHE A 97 -1.60 2.21 25.05
N ALA A 98 -1.70 2.41 26.37
CA ALA A 98 -2.58 3.43 26.95
C ALA A 98 -2.20 4.85 26.47
N LYS A 99 -0.90 5.21 26.52
CA LYS A 99 -0.40 6.48 25.95
C LYS A 99 -0.74 6.60 24.47
N TYR A 100 -0.64 5.50 23.72
CA TYR A 100 -0.98 5.48 22.31
C TYR A 100 -2.45 5.81 22.03
N LEU A 101 -3.36 5.24 22.81
CA LEU A 101 -4.79 5.53 22.71
C LEU A 101 -5.12 6.99 23.07
N GLU A 102 -4.48 7.52 24.11
CA GLU A 102 -4.64 8.94 24.49
C GLU A 102 -4.09 9.88 23.40
N TYR A 103 -2.92 9.56 22.83
CA TYR A 103 -2.38 10.28 21.68
C TYR A 103 -3.34 10.25 20.48
N LYS A 104 -3.93 9.10 20.16
CA LYS A 104 -4.93 8.98 19.08
C LYS A 104 -6.16 9.82 19.35
N ALA A 105 -6.65 9.86 20.59
CA ALA A 105 -7.77 10.71 20.97
C ALA A 105 -7.41 12.20 20.78
N ALA A 106 -6.25 12.62 21.29
CA ALA A 106 -5.78 14.00 21.14
C ALA A 106 -5.55 14.39 19.66
N LEU A 107 -5.09 13.45 18.83
CA LEU A 107 -4.92 13.65 17.40
C LEU A 107 -6.24 13.98 16.69
N THR A 108 -7.37 13.42 17.16
CA THR A 108 -8.69 13.77 16.59
C THR A 108 -9.17 15.17 16.98
N ALA A 109 -8.67 15.70 18.10
CA ALA A 109 -8.92 17.04 18.57
C ALA A 109 -7.91 18.07 18.03
N LEU A 110 -6.90 17.64 17.25
CA LEU A 110 -5.87 18.51 16.70
C LEU A 110 -6.49 19.39 15.61
N ASP A 111 -6.77 20.65 15.98
CA ASP A 111 -7.26 21.67 15.06
C ASP A 111 -6.09 22.56 14.63
N VAL A 112 -5.63 22.35 13.40
CA VAL A 112 -4.67 23.26 12.77
C VAL A 112 -5.47 24.09 11.76
N GLN A 113 -5.57 25.39 12.01
CA GLN A 113 -6.35 26.30 11.19
C GLN A 113 -5.74 26.41 9.80
N PHE A 114 -6.42 25.85 8.79
CA PHE A 114 -6.03 25.95 7.38
C PHE A 114 -7.08 26.71 6.57
N ASP A 115 -6.64 27.33 5.49
CA ASP A 115 -7.55 27.81 4.47
C ASP A 115 -8.18 26.61 3.73
N ASN A 116 -9.50 26.46 3.84
CA ASN A 116 -10.27 25.39 3.21
C ASN A 116 -10.27 25.45 1.67
N THR A 117 -9.75 26.52 1.07
CA THR A 117 -9.69 26.71 -0.38
C THR A 117 -8.33 26.34 -0.98
N SER A 118 -7.24 26.43 -0.22
CA SER A 118 -5.91 25.98 -0.63
C SER A 118 -4.99 25.71 0.55
N ILE A 119 -4.35 24.54 0.54
CA ILE A 119 -3.30 24.19 1.51
C ILE A 119 -1.95 24.65 0.95
N SER A 120 -1.26 25.52 1.67
CA SER A 120 0.08 26.01 1.35
C SER A 120 1.19 25.10 1.93
N ALA A 121 2.44 25.31 1.54
CA ALA A 121 3.55 24.60 2.18
C ALA A 121 3.74 25.01 3.64
N GLU A 122 3.41 26.26 3.98
CA GLU A 122 3.51 26.74 5.36
C GLU A 122 2.45 26.08 6.26
N ASP A 123 1.24 25.88 5.74
CA ASP A 123 0.19 25.10 6.41
C ASP A 123 0.67 23.68 6.74
N LEU A 124 1.33 23.02 5.77
CA LEU A 124 1.85 21.67 5.97
C LEU A 124 3.04 21.63 6.93
N ARG A 125 3.89 22.67 6.97
CA ARG A 125 4.93 22.80 8.00
C ARG A 125 4.33 22.97 9.38
N ALA A 126 3.34 23.85 9.52
CA ALA A 126 2.63 24.07 10.77
C ALA A 126 1.95 22.78 11.25
N LEU A 127 1.33 22.03 10.35
CA LEU A 127 0.77 20.70 10.65
C LEU A 127 1.84 19.74 11.17
N ASN A 128 2.97 19.64 10.47
CA ASN A 128 4.04 18.74 10.88
C ASN A 128 4.60 19.12 12.26
N GLN A 129 4.80 20.42 12.53
CA GLN A 129 5.24 20.88 13.84
C GLN A 129 4.21 20.53 14.93
N ALA A 130 2.93 20.79 14.68
CA ALA A 130 1.87 20.46 15.62
C ALA A 130 1.80 18.95 15.93
N LEU A 131 2.06 18.09 14.93
CA LEU A 131 2.14 16.64 15.13
C LEU A 131 3.36 16.25 15.98
N LEU A 132 4.53 16.85 15.74
CA LEU A 132 5.73 16.59 16.54
C LEU A 132 5.55 17.05 17.99
N ASP A 133 4.97 18.23 18.19
CA ASP A 133 4.67 18.78 19.51
C ASP A 133 3.65 17.90 20.24
N LEU A 134 2.64 17.38 19.53
CA LEU A 134 1.68 16.44 20.09
C LEU A 134 2.36 15.13 20.51
N GLN A 135 3.23 14.56 19.67
CA GLN A 135 4.00 13.36 20.03
C GLN A 135 4.85 13.60 21.29
N ALA A 136 5.53 14.75 21.39
CA ALA A 136 6.34 15.12 22.55
C ALA A 136 5.54 15.34 23.84
N GLN A 137 4.22 15.58 23.76
CA GLN A 137 3.34 15.67 24.93
C GLN A 137 3.03 14.29 25.53
N PHE A 138 2.95 13.24 24.71
CA PHE A 138 2.53 11.90 25.15
C PHE A 138 3.70 10.93 25.36
N PHE A 139 4.80 11.12 24.62
CA PHE A 139 5.88 10.14 24.54
C PHE A 139 7.23 10.75 24.88
N SER A 140 8.09 9.95 25.51
CA SER A 140 9.52 10.24 25.65
C SER A 140 10.25 10.17 24.30
N GLU A 141 11.44 10.75 24.21
CA GLU A 141 12.26 10.69 22.98
C GLU A 141 12.53 9.25 22.52
N SER A 142 12.75 8.31 23.45
CA SER A 142 12.94 6.90 23.10
C SER A 142 11.66 6.26 22.55
N GLU A 143 10.51 6.55 23.15
CA GLU A 143 9.21 6.06 22.65
C GLU A 143 8.90 6.66 21.27
N ILE A 144 9.19 7.94 21.05
CA ILE A 144 9.05 8.60 19.74
C ILE A 144 9.94 7.93 18.71
N SER A 145 11.19 7.63 19.08
CA SER A 145 12.14 6.95 18.18
C SER A 145 11.65 5.56 17.76
N ILE A 146 10.93 4.86 18.65
CA ILE A 146 10.40 3.52 18.38
C ILE A 146 9.13 3.59 17.53
N LEU A 147 8.25 4.56 17.81
CA LEU A 147 6.92 4.62 17.23
C LEU A 147 6.81 5.44 15.95
N PHE A 148 7.58 6.52 15.83
CA PHE A 148 7.31 7.56 14.83
C PHE A 148 8.52 7.93 13.97
N THR A 149 9.71 7.36 14.18
CA THR A 149 10.91 7.70 13.37
C THR A 149 10.64 7.61 11.87
N HIS A 150 10.05 6.50 11.42
CA HIS A 150 9.75 6.29 10.00
C HIS A 150 8.72 7.31 9.49
N ASP A 151 7.58 7.42 10.17
CA ASP A 151 6.48 8.31 9.77
C ASP A 151 6.89 9.79 9.77
N ASN A 152 7.64 10.22 10.78
CA ASN A 152 8.16 11.59 10.90
C ASN A 152 9.14 11.88 9.77
N ARG A 153 10.07 10.97 9.49
CA ARG A 153 11.05 11.10 8.41
C ARG A 153 10.38 11.15 7.04
N MET A 154 9.40 10.28 6.78
CA MET A 154 8.68 10.27 5.50
C MET A 154 7.89 11.57 5.29
N ARG A 155 7.26 12.10 6.33
CA ARG A 155 6.56 13.39 6.27
C ARG A 155 7.52 14.56 6.05
N GLU A 156 8.67 14.57 6.73
CA GLU A 156 9.73 15.57 6.52
C GLU A 156 10.24 15.57 5.08
N ILE A 157 10.56 14.39 4.53
CA ILE A 157 11.01 14.24 3.15
C ILE A 157 9.93 14.70 2.15
N ALA A 158 8.66 14.38 2.42
CA ALA A 158 7.56 14.82 1.57
C ALA A 158 7.42 16.36 1.56
N LEU A 159 7.60 17.00 2.72
CA LEU A 159 7.63 18.46 2.83
C LEU A 159 8.80 19.06 2.08
N GLU A 160 10.01 18.52 2.25
CA GLU A 160 11.19 19.02 1.57
C GLU A 160 11.04 18.92 0.04
N LYS A 161 10.56 17.78 -0.45
CA LYS A 161 10.24 17.60 -1.88
C LYS A 161 9.24 18.63 -2.39
N LEU A 162 8.24 19.00 -1.59
CA LEU A 162 7.26 20.03 -1.96
C LEU A 162 7.92 21.41 -2.01
N LEU A 163 8.75 21.75 -1.03
CA LEU A 163 9.42 23.04 -0.92
C LEU A 163 10.38 23.26 -2.08
N LEU A 164 11.22 22.27 -2.39
CA LEU A 164 12.12 22.30 -3.53
C LEU A 164 11.36 22.52 -4.86
N LYS A 165 10.14 21.95 -5.00
CA LYS A 165 9.30 22.20 -6.19
C LYS A 165 8.73 23.61 -6.25
N GLN A 166 8.50 24.25 -5.11
CA GLN A 166 7.93 25.60 -5.04
C GLN A 166 8.96 26.70 -5.29
N GLU A 167 10.25 26.38 -5.20
CA GLU A 167 11.34 27.33 -5.49
C GLU A 167 11.41 27.77 -6.97
N GLY A 168 10.73 27.05 -7.88
CA GLY A 168 10.73 27.39 -9.30
C GLY A 168 12.05 27.03 -10.00
N LEU A 169 12.79 26.06 -9.46
CA LEU A 169 14.00 25.50 -10.05
C LEU A 169 13.69 24.89 -11.42
N ASP A 170 14.67 24.88 -12.32
CA ASP A 170 14.59 24.03 -13.49
C ASP A 170 14.68 22.54 -13.08
N GLU A 171 14.32 21.65 -14.00
CA GLU A 171 14.24 20.22 -13.71
C GLU A 171 15.60 19.64 -13.31
N SER A 172 16.71 20.09 -13.92
CA SER A 172 18.04 19.59 -13.62
C SER A 172 18.50 20.04 -12.22
N GLU A 173 18.28 21.30 -11.89
CA GLU A 173 18.63 21.85 -10.58
C GLU A 173 17.78 21.22 -9.47
N TYR A 174 16.47 21.02 -9.71
CA TYR A 174 15.59 20.30 -8.78
C TYR A 174 16.13 18.89 -8.48
N GLN A 175 16.47 18.12 -9.52
CA GLN A 175 16.96 16.75 -9.34
C GLN A 175 18.29 16.71 -8.59
N GLN A 176 19.22 17.61 -8.90
CA GLN A 176 20.50 17.67 -8.21
C GLN A 176 20.35 17.97 -6.71
N ARG A 177 19.48 18.91 -6.35
CA ARG A 177 19.22 19.24 -4.94
C ARG A 177 18.49 18.11 -4.22
N LEU A 178 17.52 17.49 -4.88
CA LEU A 178 16.79 16.36 -4.31
C LEU A 178 17.74 15.19 -4.04
N GLU A 179 18.63 14.85 -4.98
CA GLU A 179 19.59 13.77 -4.81
C GLU A 179 20.57 14.07 -3.66
N SER A 180 21.05 15.31 -3.57
CA SER A 180 21.91 15.74 -2.47
C SER A 180 21.21 15.56 -1.11
N TYR A 181 19.97 16.03 -1.00
CA TYR A 181 19.17 15.87 0.22
C TYR A 181 18.91 14.40 0.57
N LEU A 182 18.61 13.56 -0.43
CA LEU A 182 18.33 12.14 -0.22
C LEU A 182 19.58 11.35 0.19
N SER A 183 20.77 11.74 -0.28
CA SER A 183 22.05 11.11 0.10
C SER A 183 22.40 11.27 1.58
N GLU A 184 21.81 12.27 2.25
CA GLU A 184 21.97 12.52 3.69
C GLU A 184 20.92 11.81 4.56
N GLN A 185 19.94 11.14 3.94
CA GLN A 185 18.89 10.41 4.66
C GLN A 185 19.35 9.02 5.11
N PRO A 186 18.66 8.36 6.06
CA PRO A 186 19.01 7.00 6.47
C PRO A 186 18.97 5.96 5.33
N ASP A 187 19.72 4.87 5.46
CA ASP A 187 19.88 3.82 4.44
C ASP A 187 18.54 3.30 3.88
N TYR A 188 17.53 3.11 4.73
CA TYR A 188 16.21 2.62 4.28
C TYR A 188 15.51 3.60 3.32
N VAL A 189 15.74 4.90 3.49
CA VAL A 189 15.20 5.95 2.60
C VAL A 189 15.94 5.91 1.27
N GLN A 190 17.28 5.85 1.32
CA GLN A 190 18.12 5.78 0.13
C GLN A 190 17.80 4.54 -0.70
N ALA A 191 17.70 3.38 -0.06
CA ALA A 191 17.34 2.11 -0.70
C ALA A 191 15.95 2.17 -1.35
N SER A 192 14.96 2.73 -0.64
CA SER A 192 13.60 2.90 -1.19
C SER A 192 13.60 3.82 -2.42
N HIS A 193 14.32 4.93 -2.37
CA HIS A 193 14.47 5.85 -3.50
C HIS A 193 15.16 5.17 -4.69
N GLN A 194 16.29 4.49 -4.45
CA GLN A 194 17.02 3.77 -5.49
C GLN A 194 16.13 2.72 -6.16
N ASN A 195 15.34 1.97 -5.38
CA ASN A 195 14.39 1.00 -5.92
C ASN A 195 13.35 1.67 -6.82
N GLN A 196 12.80 2.81 -6.41
CA GLN A 196 11.84 3.57 -7.23
C GLN A 196 12.47 4.01 -8.57
N VAL A 197 13.68 4.55 -8.54
CA VAL A 197 14.41 4.97 -9.75
C VAL A 197 14.71 3.77 -10.65
N SER A 198 15.22 2.67 -10.09
CA SER A 198 15.50 1.44 -10.83
C SER A 198 14.25 0.89 -11.51
N LEU A 199 13.09 0.88 -10.85
CA LEU A 199 11.82 0.44 -11.44
C LEU A 199 11.38 1.29 -12.64
N GLN A 200 11.57 2.61 -12.57
CA GLN A 200 11.26 3.51 -13.68
C GLN A 200 12.20 3.27 -14.86
N GLN A 201 13.49 3.06 -14.60
CA GLN A 201 14.49 2.77 -15.63
C GLN A 201 14.26 1.40 -16.28
N LEU A 202 13.92 0.37 -15.51
CA LEU A 202 13.52 -0.94 -16.02
C LEU A 202 12.31 -0.83 -16.95
N SER A 203 11.29 -0.05 -16.56
CA SER A 203 10.09 0.14 -17.37
C SER A 203 10.37 0.87 -18.69
N SER A 204 11.33 1.81 -18.67
CA SER A 204 11.70 2.62 -19.84
C SER A 204 12.68 1.91 -20.79
N SER A 205 13.31 0.80 -20.34
CA SER A 205 14.32 0.06 -21.11
C SER A 205 13.76 -0.80 -22.25
N LYS A 206 12.43 -0.95 -22.36
CA LYS A 206 11.77 -1.82 -23.35
C LYS A 206 12.06 -1.52 -24.83
N GLY A 207 12.60 -0.36 -25.15
CA GLY A 207 12.99 0.03 -26.52
C GLY A 207 14.41 -0.35 -26.93
N LEU A 208 15.19 -0.96 -26.02
CA LEU A 208 16.54 -1.44 -26.32
C LEU A 208 16.49 -2.77 -27.09
N ASP A 209 17.57 -3.06 -27.82
CA ASP A 209 17.79 -4.40 -28.37
C ASP A 209 18.03 -5.42 -27.24
N GLU A 210 17.94 -6.71 -27.54
CA GLU A 210 18.01 -7.79 -26.54
C GLU A 210 19.30 -7.72 -25.70
N GLN A 211 20.44 -7.48 -26.35
CA GLN A 211 21.73 -7.37 -25.67
C GLN A 211 21.82 -6.11 -24.80
N GLY A 212 21.37 -4.95 -25.31
CA GLY A 212 21.35 -3.70 -24.55
C GLY A 212 20.39 -3.76 -23.36
N LEU A 213 19.24 -4.42 -23.53
CA LEU A 213 18.25 -4.66 -22.49
C LEU A 213 18.83 -5.53 -21.37
N TYR A 214 19.50 -6.64 -21.72
CA TYR A 214 20.16 -7.50 -20.75
C TYR A 214 21.21 -6.74 -19.93
N LEU A 215 22.13 -6.04 -20.61
CA LEU A 215 23.20 -5.29 -19.95
C LEU A 215 22.62 -4.21 -19.03
N LYS A 216 21.58 -3.50 -19.48
CA LYS A 216 20.93 -2.46 -18.67
C LYS A 216 20.25 -3.03 -17.44
N ARG A 217 19.55 -4.17 -17.56
CA ARG A 217 18.91 -4.84 -16.42
C ARG A 217 19.95 -5.36 -15.44
N ASN A 218 21.04 -5.94 -15.93
CA ASN A 218 22.10 -6.47 -15.08
C ASN A 218 22.76 -5.37 -14.25
N GLU A 219 22.97 -4.19 -14.83
CA GLU A 219 23.43 -2.99 -14.12
C GLU A 219 22.47 -2.58 -12.99
N LEU A 220 21.15 -2.64 -13.24
CA LEU A 220 20.13 -2.11 -12.33
C LEU A 220 19.73 -3.06 -11.20
N VAL A 221 19.67 -4.36 -11.48
CA VAL A 221 19.11 -5.37 -10.56
C VAL A 221 19.99 -6.60 -10.37
N GLY A 222 21.15 -6.65 -11.04
CA GLY A 222 22.05 -7.79 -11.00
C GLY A 222 21.59 -8.97 -11.86
N GLU A 223 22.43 -10.00 -11.90
CA GLU A 223 22.31 -11.07 -12.89
C GLU A 223 21.10 -11.97 -12.63
N GLU A 224 20.90 -12.41 -11.38
CA GLU A 224 19.79 -13.29 -11.00
C GLU A 224 18.43 -12.63 -11.30
N ALA A 225 18.26 -11.36 -10.94
CA ALA A 225 17.03 -10.65 -11.23
C ALA A 225 16.84 -10.42 -12.74
N THR A 226 17.92 -10.19 -13.48
CA THR A 226 17.88 -10.07 -14.95
C THR A 226 17.40 -11.35 -15.60
N GLN A 227 17.92 -12.52 -15.19
CA GLN A 227 17.48 -13.81 -15.71
C GLN A 227 15.99 -14.07 -15.42
N ARG A 228 15.49 -13.68 -14.23
CA ARG A 228 14.05 -13.75 -13.92
C ARG A 228 13.22 -12.82 -14.80
N LEU A 229 13.73 -11.64 -15.15
CA LEU A 229 13.07 -10.72 -16.07
C LEU A 229 13.04 -11.26 -17.52
N GLU A 230 14.11 -11.91 -17.97
CA GLU A 230 14.14 -12.59 -19.28
C GLU A 230 13.15 -13.74 -19.34
N ALA A 231 13.09 -14.58 -18.30
CA ALA A 231 12.11 -15.66 -18.21
C ALA A 231 10.66 -15.10 -18.24
N LEU A 232 10.42 -13.98 -17.57
CA LEU A 232 9.13 -13.29 -17.61
C LEU A 232 8.80 -12.75 -19.01
N ASP A 233 9.79 -12.23 -19.73
CA ASP A 233 9.58 -11.74 -21.10
C ASP A 233 9.30 -12.89 -22.07
N GLN A 234 9.95 -14.04 -21.91
CA GLN A 234 9.63 -15.24 -22.68
C GLN A 234 8.19 -15.71 -22.39
N GLN A 235 7.80 -15.78 -21.12
CA GLN A 235 6.42 -16.14 -20.75
C GLN A 235 5.38 -15.19 -21.34
N ARG A 236 5.71 -13.90 -21.45
CA ARG A 236 4.84 -12.91 -22.11
C ARG A 236 4.76 -13.15 -23.61
N ALA A 237 5.89 -13.35 -24.28
CA ALA A 237 5.94 -13.62 -25.71
C ALA A 237 5.16 -14.90 -26.08
N ASP A 238 5.32 -15.97 -25.30
CA ASP A 238 4.59 -17.23 -25.49
C ASP A 238 3.08 -17.02 -25.32
N PHE A 239 2.68 -16.25 -24.29
CA PHE A 239 1.28 -15.93 -24.05
C PHE A 239 0.68 -15.06 -25.16
N ASP A 240 1.41 -14.05 -25.64
CA ASP A 240 0.96 -13.17 -26.72
C ASP A 240 0.86 -13.94 -28.04
N GLY A 241 1.80 -14.84 -28.33
CA GLY A 241 1.72 -15.74 -29.49
C GLY A 241 0.53 -16.70 -29.40
N ALA A 242 0.25 -17.27 -28.23
CA ALA A 242 -0.95 -18.09 -28.01
C ALA A 242 -2.24 -17.28 -28.19
N LEU A 243 -2.28 -16.02 -27.75
CA LEU A 243 -3.40 -15.12 -28.00
C LEU A 243 -3.62 -14.87 -29.49
N ASP A 244 -2.57 -14.62 -30.25
CA ASP A 244 -2.70 -14.36 -31.69
C ASP A 244 -3.32 -15.55 -32.43
N ILE A 245 -2.85 -16.77 -32.13
CA ILE A 245 -3.42 -18.01 -32.68
C ILE A 245 -4.89 -18.16 -32.24
N TYR A 246 -5.14 -18.03 -30.94
CA TYR A 246 -6.48 -18.13 -30.37
C TYR A 246 -7.47 -17.17 -31.04
N PHE A 247 -7.08 -15.92 -31.29
CA PHE A 247 -7.97 -14.93 -31.89
C PHE A 247 -8.29 -15.21 -33.36
N VAL A 248 -7.36 -15.79 -34.12
CA VAL A 248 -7.64 -16.26 -35.48
C VAL A 248 -8.71 -17.35 -35.45
N GLU A 249 -8.49 -18.41 -34.67
CA GLU A 249 -9.43 -19.54 -34.55
C GLU A 249 -10.79 -19.10 -33.99
N ARG A 250 -10.80 -18.19 -33.01
CA ARG A 250 -12.02 -17.60 -32.46
C ARG A 250 -12.82 -16.85 -33.52
N ASN A 251 -12.16 -16.09 -34.39
CA ASN A 251 -12.83 -15.35 -35.46
C ASN A 251 -13.43 -16.28 -36.50
N ASP A 252 -12.78 -17.41 -36.81
CA ASP A 252 -13.35 -18.43 -37.70
C ASP A 252 -14.64 -19.01 -37.13
N ILE A 253 -14.69 -19.30 -35.82
CA ILE A 253 -15.91 -19.77 -35.13
C ILE A 253 -17.03 -18.72 -35.18
N LEU A 254 -16.71 -17.44 -34.96
CA LEU A 254 -17.71 -16.37 -34.99
C LEU A 254 -18.28 -16.13 -36.40
N ASN A 255 -17.47 -16.35 -37.44
CA ASN A 255 -17.89 -16.20 -38.83
C ASN A 255 -18.56 -17.46 -39.40
N ASP A 256 -18.59 -18.57 -38.65
CA ASP A 256 -19.24 -19.79 -39.08
C ASP A 256 -20.76 -19.68 -38.96
N SER A 257 -21.41 -19.45 -40.11
CA SER A 257 -22.87 -19.37 -40.24
C SER A 257 -23.62 -20.67 -39.94
N ALA A 258 -22.91 -21.80 -39.80
CA ALA A 258 -23.53 -23.07 -39.43
C ALA A 258 -23.77 -23.22 -37.92
N LEU A 259 -23.11 -22.40 -37.10
CA LEU A 259 -23.23 -22.44 -35.63
C LEU A 259 -24.23 -21.40 -35.14
N SER A 260 -25.09 -21.79 -34.19
CA SER A 260 -25.90 -20.82 -33.44
C SER A 260 -25.04 -20.01 -32.45
N GLU A 261 -25.54 -18.86 -31.99
CA GLU A 261 -24.82 -18.03 -31.02
C GLU A 261 -24.46 -18.76 -29.71
N ILE A 262 -25.29 -19.73 -29.30
CA ILE A 262 -25.03 -20.55 -28.11
C ILE A 262 -23.88 -21.51 -28.39
N GLU A 263 -23.91 -22.21 -29.53
CA GLU A 263 -22.86 -23.15 -29.95
C GLU A 263 -21.53 -22.43 -30.17
N GLN A 264 -21.53 -21.22 -30.74
CA GLN A 264 -20.33 -20.39 -30.86
C GLN A 264 -19.73 -20.08 -29.48
N LYS A 265 -20.56 -19.67 -28.50
CA LYS A 265 -20.08 -19.35 -27.15
C LYS A 265 -19.48 -20.57 -26.43
N GLU A 266 -20.12 -21.73 -26.54
CA GLU A 266 -19.62 -22.98 -25.96
C GLU A 266 -18.32 -23.42 -26.61
N THR A 267 -18.24 -23.35 -27.94
CA THR A 267 -17.03 -23.72 -28.70
C THR A 267 -15.86 -22.79 -28.36
N ILE A 268 -16.11 -21.47 -28.26
CA ILE A 268 -15.08 -20.50 -27.84
C ILE A 268 -14.63 -20.75 -26.40
N ALA A 269 -15.53 -21.19 -25.50
CA ALA A 269 -15.14 -21.54 -24.13
C ALA A 269 -14.19 -22.74 -24.10
N GLN A 270 -14.49 -23.81 -24.84
CA GLN A 270 -13.59 -24.96 -24.99
C GLN A 270 -12.27 -24.58 -25.66
N LEU A 271 -12.31 -23.67 -26.64
CA LEU A 271 -11.13 -23.14 -27.30
C LEU A 271 -10.19 -22.46 -26.31
N ARG A 272 -10.72 -21.65 -25.37
CA ARG A 272 -9.91 -21.02 -24.32
C ARG A 272 -9.21 -22.06 -23.44
N GLU A 273 -9.93 -23.08 -23.01
CA GLU A 273 -9.39 -24.15 -22.15
C GLU A 273 -8.31 -24.99 -22.87
N THR A 274 -8.36 -25.03 -24.20
CA THR A 274 -7.35 -25.72 -25.03
C THR A 274 -6.04 -24.92 -25.11
N HIS A 275 -6.13 -23.60 -25.27
CA HIS A 275 -4.95 -22.74 -25.45
C HIS A 275 -4.33 -22.23 -24.15
N PHE A 276 -5.12 -22.11 -23.08
CA PHE A 276 -4.70 -21.39 -21.88
C PHE A 276 -4.90 -22.19 -20.59
N GLN A 277 -3.98 -21.99 -19.65
CA GLN A 277 -4.09 -22.58 -18.33
C GLN A 277 -5.28 -21.98 -17.55
N PRO A 278 -5.87 -22.72 -16.59
CA PRO A 278 -7.03 -22.24 -15.82
C PRO A 278 -6.84 -20.85 -15.18
N GLN A 279 -5.62 -20.53 -14.76
CA GLN A 279 -5.25 -19.25 -14.13
C GLN A 279 -5.29 -18.08 -15.13
N GLN A 280 -5.13 -18.34 -16.42
CA GLN A 280 -5.09 -17.36 -17.50
C GLN A 280 -6.47 -17.08 -18.11
N LEU A 281 -7.45 -17.96 -17.92
CA LEU A 281 -8.78 -17.84 -18.56
C LEU A 281 -9.45 -16.49 -18.26
N ARG A 282 -9.42 -16.02 -17.01
CA ARG A 282 -9.97 -14.71 -16.64
C ARG A 282 -9.27 -13.54 -17.34
N ARG A 283 -7.96 -13.66 -17.58
CA ARG A 283 -7.17 -12.66 -18.31
C ARG A 283 -7.59 -12.64 -19.78
N VAL A 284 -7.74 -13.80 -20.41
CA VAL A 284 -8.14 -13.94 -21.83
C VAL A 284 -9.55 -13.36 -22.05
N GLU A 285 -10.51 -13.72 -21.19
CA GLU A 285 -11.87 -13.16 -21.27
C GLU A 285 -11.89 -11.64 -21.12
N ALA A 286 -11.05 -11.08 -20.25
CA ALA A 286 -10.94 -9.63 -20.10
C ALA A 286 -10.41 -8.98 -21.39
N ILE A 287 -9.40 -9.57 -22.04
CA ILE A 287 -8.86 -9.09 -23.32
C ILE A 287 -9.91 -9.16 -24.43
N GLU A 288 -10.70 -10.24 -24.49
CA GLU A 288 -11.83 -10.34 -25.44
C GLU A 288 -12.83 -9.20 -25.28
N ARG A 289 -13.23 -8.89 -24.03
CA ARG A 289 -14.17 -7.79 -23.76
C ARG A 289 -13.61 -6.43 -24.17
N ILE A 290 -12.32 -6.20 -23.92
CA ILE A 290 -11.63 -4.96 -24.32
C ILE A 290 -11.63 -4.82 -25.85
N ARG A 291 -11.19 -5.86 -26.57
CA ARG A 291 -11.15 -5.84 -28.05
C ARG A 291 -12.54 -5.69 -28.68
N ALA A 292 -13.56 -6.32 -28.11
CA ALA A 292 -14.94 -6.15 -28.56
C ALA A 292 -15.41 -4.69 -28.41
N ALA A 293 -15.14 -4.07 -27.25
CA ALA A 293 -15.47 -2.67 -27.02
C ALA A 293 -14.72 -1.69 -27.94
N GLU A 294 -13.48 -2.02 -28.33
CA GLU A 294 -12.69 -1.25 -29.30
C GLU A 294 -13.20 -1.41 -30.75
N SER A 295 -13.84 -2.54 -31.06
CA SER A 295 -14.38 -2.81 -32.40
C SER A 295 -15.76 -2.18 -32.65
N ASP A 296 -16.47 -1.81 -31.58
CA ASP A 296 -17.78 -1.15 -31.61
C ASP A 296 -17.70 0.40 -31.68
N GLN A 297 -16.47 0.96 -31.70
CA GLN A 297 -16.19 2.41 -31.84
C GLN A 297 -15.80 2.78 -33.28
#